data_AF-F8P8F7-F1
#
_entry.id   AF-F8P8F7-F1
#
_cell.length_a   1.000
_cell.length_b   1.000
_cell.length_c   1.000
_cell.angle_alpha   90.00
_cell.angle_beta   90.00
_cell.angle_gamma   90.00
#
_symmetry.space_group_name_H-M   'P 1'
#
loop_
_entity.id
_entity.type
_entity.pdbx_description
1 polymer ?
#
loop_
_entity_poly.entity_id
_entity_poly.type
_entity_poly.pdbx_seq_one_letter_code
_entity_poly.pdbx_strand_id
1 'polypeptide(L)'
;MFESVAQWLQSLFASTEPKGRSTYRSAHTNTPAQFANRSAVQKTARVDGQQARRPHNNNKARKPPSPNNGRTRILFYDKGKPHYGFTNFSPHPILYKRKRYPTSEHLFQAMKFIDHRPDIAERIRTCSDKPSVAFAEAHKFQTSVRPDWMTVNIQKMDEVLWHKFTQHASLKAELLATGNAELVEDSNKDSFWGVGADHRGRNELGKALERLRASLLQGDKKYRI
;
A
#
# COMPACT_ATOMS: atom_id res chain seq x y z
N MET A 1 2.15 -6.29 -14.55
CA MET A 1 3.08 -5.74 -13.55
C MET A 1 2.38 -4.59 -12.86
N PHE A 2 1.87 -4.78 -11.65
CA PHE A 2 1.36 -3.68 -10.83
C PHE A 2 2.29 -3.58 -9.62
N GLU A 3 3.18 -2.60 -9.65
CA GLU A 3 4.05 -2.26 -8.52
C GLU A 3 3.18 -1.80 -7.34
N SER A 4 3.60 -2.15 -6.13
CA SER A 4 2.86 -1.78 -4.92
C SER A 4 2.76 -0.26 -4.77
N VAL A 5 1.61 0.23 -4.31
CA VAL A 5 1.36 1.65 -4.03
C VAL A 5 2.42 2.24 -3.08
N ALA A 6 3.01 1.42 -2.20
CA ALA A 6 4.06 1.81 -1.29
C ALA A 6 5.40 2.10 -2.00
N GLN A 7 5.76 1.33 -3.04
CA GLN A 7 7.00 1.53 -3.79
C GLN A 7 6.96 2.74 -4.73
N TRP A 8 5.80 3.02 -5.33
CA TRP A 8 5.64 4.19 -6.20
C TRP A 8 5.63 5.52 -5.40
N LEU A 9 5.01 5.53 -4.22
CA LEU A 9 4.98 6.73 -3.36
C LEU A 9 6.36 7.08 -2.76
N GLN A 10 7.23 6.11 -2.51
CA GLN A 10 8.60 6.39 -2.06
C GLN A 10 9.47 7.00 -3.18
N SER A 11 9.20 6.66 -4.44
CA SER A 11 9.95 7.17 -5.61
C SER A 11 9.64 8.65 -5.90
N LEU A 12 8.39 9.09 -5.72
CA LEU A 12 7.96 10.45 -6.03
C LEU A 12 8.53 11.56 -5.13
N PHE A 13 8.96 11.24 -3.91
CA PHE A 13 9.48 12.22 -2.95
C PHE A 13 11.01 12.25 -2.84
N ALA A 14 11.73 11.37 -3.56
CA ALA A 14 13.19 11.39 -3.63
C ALA A 14 13.76 12.45 -4.59
N SER A 15 12.92 13.19 -5.33
CA SER A 15 13.34 14.09 -6.41
C SER A 15 12.95 15.57 -6.22
N THR A 16 13.08 16.10 -5.01
CA THR A 16 12.96 17.55 -4.80
C THR A 16 14.07 18.06 -3.89
N GLU A 17 15.26 18.25 -4.46
CA GLU A 17 16.20 19.27 -3.98
C GLU A 17 15.86 20.61 -4.66
N PRO A 18 15.80 21.74 -3.93
CA PRO A 18 15.56 23.04 -4.52
C PRO A 18 16.87 23.61 -5.08
N LYS A 19 16.97 23.76 -6.41
CA LYS A 19 18.03 24.59 -7.01
C LYS A 19 17.62 26.05 -6.96
N GLY A 20 18.47 26.85 -6.32
CA GLY A 20 18.30 28.26 -6.06
C GLY A 20 18.19 29.14 -7.31
N ARG A 21 17.63 30.32 -7.06
CA ARG A 21 17.39 31.44 -7.97
C ARG A 21 18.69 32.24 -8.14
N SER A 22 19.08 32.58 -9.38
CA SER A 22 20.00 33.70 -9.65
C SER A 22 19.74 34.31 -11.03
N THR A 23 19.92 35.63 -11.10
CA THR A 23 19.42 36.58 -12.09
C THR A 23 20.42 36.89 -13.22
N TYR A 24 19.87 37.25 -14.39
CA TYR A 24 20.39 38.10 -15.50
C TYR A 24 21.87 38.53 -15.52
N ARG A 25 22.53 38.29 -16.68
CA ARG A 25 23.22 39.34 -17.46
C ARG A 25 23.54 38.89 -18.90
N SER A 26 23.31 39.78 -19.87
CA SER A 26 23.62 39.68 -21.30
C SER A 26 25.11 39.85 -21.62
N ALA A 27 25.58 39.27 -22.74
CA ALA A 27 26.22 39.97 -23.88
C ALA A 27 27.30 39.14 -24.65
N HIS A 28 27.09 39.09 -25.98
CA HIS A 28 28.09 39.25 -27.07
C HIS A 28 28.90 38.06 -27.66
N THR A 29 28.52 37.76 -28.91
CA THR A 29 29.31 37.59 -30.17
C THR A 29 30.49 36.62 -30.29
N ASN A 30 30.35 35.72 -31.30
CA ASN A 30 31.22 35.49 -32.48
C ASN A 30 31.45 34.00 -32.83
N THR A 31 31.44 33.79 -34.15
CA THR A 31 31.25 32.55 -34.92
C THR A 31 32.61 31.95 -35.38
N PRO A 32 32.71 31.02 -36.35
CA PRO A 32 32.88 29.55 -36.19
C PRO A 32 34.18 28.96 -36.79
N ALA A 33 34.43 27.67 -36.55
CA ALA A 33 35.15 26.74 -37.47
C ALA A 33 34.81 25.30 -37.03
N GLN A 34 34.11 24.45 -37.78
CA GLN A 34 34.44 23.70 -39.01
C GLN A 34 35.58 22.68 -38.91
N PHE A 35 35.32 21.56 -39.61
CA PHE A 35 36.14 20.38 -39.92
C PHE A 35 36.21 19.27 -38.86
N ALA A 36 36.32 17.99 -39.19
CA ALA A 36 35.79 17.12 -40.24
C ALA A 36 36.40 15.73 -39.95
N ASN A 37 35.76 14.69 -40.51
CA ASN A 37 36.37 13.45 -40.98
C ASN A 37 36.69 12.27 -40.01
N ARG A 38 35.90 11.21 -40.25
CA ARG A 38 36.29 9.89 -40.81
C ARG A 38 36.96 8.82 -39.93
N SER A 39 36.20 7.72 -39.84
CA SER A 39 36.53 6.36 -40.29
C SER A 39 37.55 5.50 -39.53
N ALA A 40 37.00 4.48 -38.86
CA ALA A 40 37.30 3.04 -38.95
C ALA A 40 38.74 2.56 -39.20
N VAL A 41 39.26 1.73 -38.28
CA VAL A 41 40.17 0.59 -38.59
C VAL A 41 39.92 -0.56 -37.61
N GLN A 42 40.17 -1.76 -38.12
CA GLN A 42 39.83 -3.11 -37.65
C GLN A 42 41.11 -3.90 -37.27
N LYS A 43 40.94 -5.02 -36.53
CA LYS A 43 41.89 -6.15 -36.30
C LYS A 43 43.00 -5.87 -35.26
N THR A 44 43.44 -6.81 -34.40
CA THR A 44 43.87 -8.22 -34.62
C THR A 44 43.82 -9.05 -33.30
N ALA A 45 44.13 -10.35 -33.41
CA ALA A 45 43.92 -11.44 -32.45
C ALA A 45 45.19 -11.89 -31.66
N ARG A 46 44.96 -12.88 -30.76
CA ARG A 46 45.85 -13.89 -30.12
C ARG A 46 46.19 -13.62 -28.63
N VAL A 47 46.38 -14.57 -27.70
CA VAL A 47 46.25 -16.05 -27.54
C VAL A 47 46.38 -16.35 -26.02
N ASP A 48 45.69 -17.40 -25.54
CA ASP A 48 45.86 -18.25 -24.34
C ASP A 48 46.16 -17.72 -22.92
N GLY A 49 45.37 -18.24 -21.97
CA GLY A 49 45.61 -18.17 -20.53
C GLY A 49 44.51 -18.86 -19.72
N GLN A 50 44.52 -20.20 -19.68
CA GLN A 50 43.71 -20.99 -18.74
C GLN A 50 44.11 -20.68 -17.29
N GLN A 51 43.16 -20.28 -16.45
CA GLN A 51 43.20 -20.53 -15.01
C GLN A 51 41.79 -20.54 -14.42
N ALA A 52 41.40 -21.71 -13.90
CA ALA A 52 40.13 -21.98 -13.24
C ALA A 52 39.93 -21.09 -12.02
N ARG A 53 38.79 -20.38 -11.96
CA ARG A 53 38.30 -19.71 -10.74
C ARG A 53 36.89 -20.22 -10.39
N ARG A 54 36.81 -20.72 -9.16
CA ARG A 54 35.71 -21.42 -8.49
C ARG A 54 34.40 -20.62 -8.50
N PRO A 55 33.22 -21.27 -8.55
CA PRO A 55 31.95 -20.57 -8.38
C PRO A 55 31.84 -20.04 -6.93
N HIS A 56 31.64 -18.73 -6.78
CA HIS A 56 31.32 -18.10 -5.52
C HIS A 56 29.91 -18.52 -5.09
N ASN A 57 29.83 -19.53 -4.22
CA ASN A 57 28.62 -19.93 -3.53
C ASN A 57 28.25 -18.86 -2.48
N ASN A 58 27.43 -17.87 -2.87
CA ASN A 58 26.90 -16.86 -1.97
C ASN A 58 25.70 -17.40 -1.18
N ASN A 59 25.92 -18.47 -0.41
CA ASN A 59 25.00 -18.90 0.64
C ASN A 59 25.18 -17.99 1.87
N LYS A 60 24.65 -16.77 1.81
CA LYS A 60 24.29 -16.05 3.04
C LYS A 60 23.13 -16.81 3.66
N ALA A 61 23.45 -17.68 4.62
CA ALA A 61 22.50 -18.34 5.49
C ALA A 61 21.45 -17.32 5.95
N ARG A 62 20.21 -17.55 5.50
CA ARG A 62 19.06 -16.72 5.78
C ARG A 62 18.78 -16.78 7.28
N LYS A 63 18.71 -15.63 7.95
CA LYS A 63 18.14 -15.58 9.30
C LYS A 63 16.71 -16.15 9.23
N PRO A 64 16.34 -17.10 10.11
CA PRO A 64 15.00 -17.64 10.14
C PRO A 64 13.98 -16.52 10.43
N PRO A 65 12.72 -16.67 9.98
CA PRO A 65 11.65 -15.75 10.36
C PRO A 65 11.54 -15.68 11.89
N SER A 66 11.14 -14.51 12.39
CA SER A 66 11.01 -14.18 13.82
C SER A 66 10.28 -15.28 14.61
N PRO A 67 10.58 -15.44 15.92
CA PRO A 67 10.10 -16.57 16.71
C PRO A 67 8.57 -16.59 16.70
N ASN A 68 8.01 -17.76 16.40
CA ASN A 68 6.59 -18.02 16.50
C ASN A 68 6.18 -17.80 17.97
N ASN A 69 5.39 -16.77 18.27
CA ASN A 69 4.91 -16.43 19.62
C ASN A 69 3.93 -17.49 20.20
N GLY A 70 3.92 -18.72 19.67
CA GLY A 70 2.99 -19.79 20.05
C GLY A 70 1.53 -19.53 19.71
N ARG A 71 1.22 -18.40 19.05
CA ARG A 71 -0.14 -18.01 18.69
C ARG A 71 -0.56 -18.72 17.40
N THR A 72 -1.77 -19.29 17.40
CA THR A 72 -2.40 -19.76 16.16
C THR A 72 -2.54 -18.61 15.18
N ARG A 73 -2.24 -18.87 13.90
CA ARG A 73 -2.40 -17.91 12.81
C ARG A 73 -3.69 -18.18 12.04
N ILE A 74 -4.47 -17.13 11.81
CA ILE A 74 -5.64 -17.16 10.92
C ILE A 74 -5.31 -16.33 9.69
N LEU A 75 -5.24 -17.00 8.54
CA LEU A 75 -5.03 -16.35 7.25
C LEU A 75 -6.39 -16.00 6.64
N PHE A 76 -6.52 -14.80 6.08
CA PHE A 76 -7.72 -14.37 5.38
C PHE A 76 -7.35 -13.54 4.14
N TYR A 77 -7.97 -13.83 2.99
CA TYR A 77 -7.82 -13.04 1.76
C TYR A 77 -8.80 -13.48 0.68
N ASP A 78 -8.91 -14.79 0.45
CA ASP A 78 -9.62 -15.33 -0.71
C ASP A 78 -11.14 -15.31 -0.57
N LYS A 79 -11.82 -14.87 -1.62
CA LYS A 79 -13.28 -14.92 -1.70
C LYS A 79 -13.76 -16.37 -1.65
N GLY A 80 -14.72 -16.64 -0.76
CA GLY A 80 -15.28 -17.99 -0.55
C GLY A 80 -14.52 -18.83 0.47
N LYS A 81 -13.44 -18.31 1.08
CA LYS A 81 -12.80 -18.92 2.25
C LYS A 81 -13.34 -18.30 3.56
N PRO A 82 -13.21 -19.00 4.70
CA PRO A 82 -13.51 -18.42 6.01
C PRO A 82 -12.82 -17.08 6.21
N HIS A 83 -13.41 -16.20 7.03
CA HIS A 83 -12.85 -14.89 7.36
C HIS A 83 -12.65 -13.94 6.18
N TYR A 84 -13.16 -14.23 4.97
CA TYR A 84 -13.18 -13.26 3.87
C TYR A 84 -13.86 -11.95 4.29
N GLY A 85 -14.83 -12.04 5.21
CA GLY A 85 -15.48 -10.91 5.88
C GLY A 85 -14.50 -9.89 6.46
N PHE A 86 -13.29 -10.30 6.87
CA PHE A 86 -12.28 -9.43 7.46
C PHE A 86 -11.58 -8.51 6.44
N THR A 87 -11.53 -8.90 5.16
CA THR A 87 -10.96 -8.07 4.09
C THR A 87 -11.76 -6.78 3.88
N ASN A 88 -11.10 -5.73 3.39
CA ASN A 88 -11.80 -4.49 2.99
C ASN A 88 -12.68 -4.64 1.73
N PHE A 89 -12.50 -5.75 1.02
CA PHE A 89 -13.19 -6.10 -0.23
C PHE A 89 -14.45 -6.95 0.00
N SER A 90 -14.78 -7.28 1.24
CA SER A 90 -16.01 -7.99 1.55
C SER A 90 -17.25 -7.08 1.42
N PRO A 91 -18.38 -7.61 0.92
CA PRO A 91 -19.59 -6.83 0.64
C PRO A 91 -20.39 -6.56 1.92
N HIS A 92 -19.79 -5.84 2.86
CA HIS A 92 -20.40 -5.41 4.12
C HIS A 92 -20.54 -3.89 4.11
N PRO A 93 -21.72 -3.36 3.76
CA PRO A 93 -21.92 -1.92 3.65
C PRO A 93 -21.71 -1.21 4.98
N ILE A 94 -21.20 0.02 4.92
CA ILE A 94 -20.96 0.86 6.09
C ILE A 94 -21.79 2.12 5.98
N LEU A 95 -22.54 2.43 7.03
CA LEU A 95 -23.15 3.74 7.21
C LEU A 95 -22.15 4.66 7.95
N TYR A 96 -21.73 5.73 7.29
CA TYR A 96 -20.80 6.73 7.84
C TYR A 96 -21.31 8.13 7.49
N LYS A 97 -21.46 9.00 8.51
CA LYS A 97 -22.03 10.35 8.35
C LYS A 97 -23.31 10.36 7.49
N ARG A 98 -24.25 9.45 7.81
CA ARG A 98 -25.53 9.24 7.09
C ARG A 98 -25.42 8.84 5.62
N LYS A 99 -24.22 8.50 5.14
CA LYS A 99 -23.99 8.00 3.78
C LYS A 99 -23.62 6.52 3.81
N ARG A 100 -24.23 5.73 2.93
CA ARG A 100 -23.92 4.31 2.76
C ARG A 100 -22.73 4.15 1.80
N TYR A 101 -21.75 3.37 2.23
CA TYR A 101 -20.58 2.95 1.46
C TYR A 101 -20.70 1.44 1.19
N PRO A 102 -20.54 0.96 -0.05
CA PRO A 102 -20.73 -0.46 -0.37
C PRO A 102 -19.78 -1.41 0.37
N THR A 103 -18.54 -0.98 0.61
CA THR A 103 -17.53 -1.75 1.36
C THR A 103 -16.63 -0.84 2.20
N SER A 104 -15.80 -1.41 3.08
CA SER A 104 -14.71 -0.70 3.76
C SER A 104 -13.78 0.01 2.79
N GLU A 105 -13.45 -0.62 1.66
CA GLU A 105 -12.60 -0.02 0.63
C GLU A 105 -13.16 1.33 0.14
N HIS A 106 -14.47 1.42 -0.10
CA HIS A 106 -15.11 2.66 -0.54
C HIS A 106 -14.94 3.77 0.50
N LEU A 107 -15.20 3.46 1.77
CA LEU A 107 -15.07 4.45 2.84
C LEU A 107 -13.62 4.88 3.04
N PHE A 108 -12.69 3.91 3.05
CA PHE A 108 -11.27 4.18 3.25
C PHE A 108 -10.69 5.06 2.13
N GLN A 109 -11.03 4.76 0.87
CA GLN A 109 -10.62 5.58 -0.27
C GLN A 109 -11.27 6.97 -0.24
N ALA A 110 -12.54 7.08 0.14
CA ALA A 110 -13.20 8.38 0.27
C ALA A 110 -12.60 9.24 1.39
N MET A 111 -12.18 8.66 2.53
CA MET A 111 -11.55 9.38 3.65
C MET A 111 -10.26 10.13 3.26
N LYS A 112 -9.64 9.79 2.13
CA LYS A 112 -8.55 10.56 1.54
C LYS A 112 -8.95 11.96 1.09
N PHE A 113 -10.26 12.21 0.93
CA PHE A 113 -10.82 13.40 0.28
C PHE A 113 -12.00 14.04 1.03
N ILE A 114 -12.68 13.33 1.95
CA ILE A 114 -13.95 13.79 2.59
C ILE A 114 -13.89 15.23 3.13
N ASP A 115 -12.77 15.63 3.73
CA ASP A 115 -12.66 16.90 4.44
C ASP A 115 -12.35 18.10 3.51
N HIS A 116 -11.75 17.89 2.34
CA HIS A 116 -11.28 18.98 1.46
C HIS A 116 -11.67 18.84 -0.03
N ARG A 117 -12.06 17.65 -0.47
CA ARG A 117 -12.56 17.34 -1.83
C ARG A 117 -13.79 16.42 -1.76
N PRO A 118 -14.90 16.91 -1.18
CA PRO A 118 -16.12 16.11 -1.00
C PRO A 118 -16.73 15.64 -2.33
N ASP A 119 -16.46 16.33 -3.43
CA ASP A 119 -16.83 15.94 -4.79
C ASP A 119 -16.16 14.62 -5.21
N ILE A 120 -14.86 14.48 -4.95
CA ILE A 120 -14.11 13.23 -5.22
C ILE A 120 -14.57 12.12 -4.26
N ALA A 121 -14.74 12.44 -2.98
CA ALA A 121 -15.20 11.48 -1.98
C ALA A 121 -16.57 10.88 -2.34
N GLU A 122 -17.50 11.72 -2.80
CA GLU A 122 -18.82 11.28 -3.25
C GLU A 122 -18.72 10.41 -4.50
N ARG A 123 -17.90 10.81 -5.47
CA ARG A 123 -17.65 10.03 -6.68
C ARG A 123 -17.11 8.63 -6.39
N ILE A 124 -16.13 8.51 -5.49
CA ILE A 124 -15.60 7.22 -5.04
C ILE A 124 -16.68 6.38 -4.35
N ARG A 125 -17.55 7.01 -3.55
CA ARG A 125 -18.64 6.33 -2.84
C ARG A 125 -19.66 5.73 -3.79
N THR A 126 -19.96 6.40 -4.91
CA THR A 126 -21.07 6.05 -5.81
C THR A 126 -20.66 5.43 -7.15
N CYS A 127 -19.37 5.31 -7.46
CA CYS A 127 -18.92 4.88 -8.78
C CYS A 127 -19.26 3.41 -9.13
N SER A 128 -19.42 2.54 -8.13
CA SER A 128 -19.74 1.12 -8.29
C SER A 128 -20.02 0.48 -6.93
N ASP A 129 -20.53 -0.75 -6.90
CA ASP A 129 -20.48 -1.60 -5.71
C ASP A 129 -19.17 -2.40 -5.61
N LYS A 130 -18.35 -2.42 -6.66
CA LYS A 130 -17.10 -3.20 -6.71
C LYS A 130 -15.95 -2.44 -6.02
N PRO A 131 -15.33 -3.00 -4.96
CA PRO A 131 -14.23 -2.34 -4.24
C PRO A 131 -13.02 -2.02 -5.13
N SER A 132 -12.72 -2.87 -6.11
CA SER A 132 -11.64 -2.62 -7.08
C SER A 132 -11.86 -1.38 -7.93
N VAL A 133 -13.12 -1.02 -8.22
CA VAL A 133 -13.46 0.18 -8.98
C VAL A 133 -13.29 1.42 -8.12
N ALA A 134 -13.72 1.41 -6.86
CA ALA A 134 -13.49 2.51 -5.93
C ALA A 134 -11.99 2.77 -5.69
N PHE A 135 -11.20 1.71 -5.53
CA PHE A 135 -9.74 1.80 -5.48
C PHE A 135 -9.17 2.46 -6.74
N ALA A 136 -9.55 1.99 -7.93
CA ALA A 136 -9.07 2.55 -9.19
C ALA A 136 -9.51 4.01 -9.39
N GLU A 137 -10.72 4.35 -8.96
CA GLU A 137 -11.25 5.71 -9.06
C GLU A 137 -10.46 6.68 -8.19
N ALA A 138 -10.17 6.32 -6.93
CA ALA A 138 -9.35 7.12 -6.05
C ALA A 138 -7.92 7.32 -6.59
N HIS A 139 -7.36 6.32 -7.30
CA HIS A 139 -6.05 6.43 -7.92
C HIS A 139 -5.96 7.48 -9.04
N LYS A 140 -7.08 7.87 -9.65
CA LYS A 140 -7.09 8.96 -10.63
C LYS A 140 -6.81 10.32 -9.99
N PHE A 141 -6.97 10.43 -8.67
CA PHE A 141 -6.88 11.68 -7.91
C PHE A 141 -5.75 11.68 -6.88
N GLN A 142 -4.67 10.92 -7.10
CA GLN A 142 -3.55 10.83 -6.14
C GLN A 142 -2.95 12.18 -5.77
N THR A 143 -2.90 13.13 -6.71
CA THR A 143 -2.41 14.50 -6.47
C THR A 143 -3.32 15.34 -5.58
N SER A 144 -4.56 14.89 -5.34
CA SER A 144 -5.54 15.56 -4.49
C SER A 144 -5.73 14.87 -3.12
N VAL A 145 -4.98 13.81 -2.83
CA VAL A 145 -5.05 13.12 -1.53
C VAL A 145 -4.61 14.08 -0.42
N ARG A 146 -5.28 14.01 0.75
CA ARG A 146 -4.90 14.81 1.93
C ARG A 146 -3.40 14.68 2.26
N PRO A 147 -2.70 15.78 2.59
CA PRO A 147 -1.24 15.78 2.73
C PRO A 147 -0.73 14.94 3.90
N ASP A 148 -1.55 14.73 4.93
CA ASP A 148 -1.24 13.92 6.12
C ASP A 148 -1.59 12.43 5.94
N TRP A 149 -1.98 11.98 4.74
CA TRP A 149 -2.52 10.62 4.56
C TRP A 149 -1.60 9.52 5.09
N MET A 150 -0.29 9.64 4.88
CA MET A 150 0.67 8.62 5.31
C MET A 150 0.79 8.52 6.83
N THR A 151 0.46 9.58 7.58
CA THR A 151 0.48 9.57 9.05
C THR A 151 -0.85 9.14 9.65
N VAL A 152 -1.97 9.35 8.94
CA VAL A 152 -3.32 9.05 9.45
C VAL A 152 -3.95 7.78 8.88
N ASN A 153 -3.37 7.14 7.86
CA ASN A 153 -3.98 5.99 7.18
C ASN A 153 -4.35 4.83 8.11
N ILE A 154 -3.51 4.49 9.09
CA ILE A 154 -3.78 3.43 10.08
C ILE A 154 -4.96 3.83 10.97
N GLN A 155 -4.98 5.07 11.47
CA GLN A 155 -6.10 5.58 12.28
C GLN A 155 -7.41 5.57 11.48
N LYS A 156 -7.37 5.96 10.20
CA LYS A 156 -8.53 5.90 9.32
C LYS A 156 -8.99 4.48 9.05
N MET A 157 -8.08 3.52 8.93
CA MET A 157 -8.45 2.11 8.85
C MET A 157 -9.12 1.61 10.14
N ASP A 158 -8.58 1.97 11.31
CA ASP A 158 -9.18 1.63 12.59
C ASP A 158 -10.63 2.18 12.70
N GLU A 159 -10.87 3.42 12.24
CA GLU A 159 -12.21 4.03 12.15
C GLU A 159 -13.14 3.26 11.20
N VAL A 160 -12.66 2.90 10.00
CA VAL A 160 -13.43 2.13 9.00
C VAL A 160 -13.82 0.74 9.53
N LEU A 161 -12.86 0.02 10.12
CA LEU A 161 -13.09 -1.31 10.68
C LEU A 161 -14.03 -1.24 11.87
N TRP A 162 -13.89 -0.23 12.73
CA TRP A 162 -14.84 -0.02 13.82
C TRP A 162 -16.28 0.07 13.29
N HIS A 163 -16.52 0.95 12.32
CA HIS A 163 -17.87 1.10 11.76
C HIS A 163 -18.38 -0.20 11.11
N LYS A 164 -17.54 -0.89 10.33
CA LYS A 164 -17.92 -2.18 9.73
C LYS A 164 -18.30 -3.21 10.79
N PHE A 165 -17.40 -3.53 11.71
CA PHE A 165 -17.63 -4.63 12.64
C PHE A 165 -18.71 -4.31 13.66
N THR A 166 -18.90 -3.04 14.05
CA THR A 166 -19.99 -2.68 14.98
C THR A 166 -21.37 -2.64 14.33
N GLN A 167 -21.45 -2.48 13.01
CA GLN A 167 -22.72 -2.52 12.26
C GLN A 167 -23.12 -3.94 11.81
N HIS A 168 -22.19 -4.89 11.82
CA HIS A 168 -22.40 -6.27 11.37
C HIS A 168 -22.15 -7.26 12.52
N ALA A 169 -23.22 -7.65 13.22
CA ALA A 169 -23.14 -8.48 14.42
C ALA A 169 -22.45 -9.84 14.17
N SER A 170 -22.66 -10.45 13.00
CA SER A 170 -22.00 -11.71 12.62
C SER A 170 -20.49 -11.54 12.48
N LEU A 171 -20.02 -10.47 11.81
CA LEU A 171 -18.59 -10.17 11.68
C LEU A 171 -17.96 -9.85 13.04
N LYS A 172 -18.68 -9.11 13.90
CA LYS A 172 -18.22 -8.86 15.27
C LYS A 172 -18.01 -10.16 16.04
N ALA A 173 -19.00 -11.05 16.00
CA ALA A 173 -18.93 -12.34 16.68
C ALA A 173 -17.78 -13.19 16.11
N GLU A 174 -17.63 -13.23 14.79
CA GLU A 174 -16.54 -13.93 14.11
C GLU A 174 -15.16 -13.40 14.53
N LEU A 175 -14.98 -12.08 14.59
CA LEU A 175 -13.73 -11.46 15.05
C LEU A 175 -13.42 -11.82 16.50
N LEU A 176 -14.41 -11.76 17.40
CA LEU A 176 -14.22 -12.11 18.81
C LEU A 176 -13.90 -13.60 18.98
N ALA A 177 -14.51 -14.48 18.18
CA ALA A 177 -14.28 -15.92 18.19
C ALA A 177 -12.84 -16.32 17.79
N THR A 178 -12.08 -15.42 17.15
CA THR A 178 -10.66 -15.65 16.86
C THR A 178 -9.77 -15.71 18.11
N GLY A 179 -10.29 -15.34 19.29
CA GLY A 179 -9.57 -15.43 20.56
C GLY A 179 -8.29 -14.61 20.54
N ASN A 180 -7.15 -15.25 20.83
CA ASN A 180 -5.82 -14.63 20.75
C ASN A 180 -5.06 -15.01 19.47
N ALA A 181 -5.73 -15.48 18.41
CA ALA A 181 -5.05 -15.79 17.15
C ALA A 181 -4.39 -14.53 16.56
N GLU A 182 -3.26 -14.70 15.89
CA GLU A 182 -2.69 -13.68 15.00
C GLU A 182 -3.52 -13.64 13.72
N LEU A 183 -3.96 -12.45 13.32
CA LEU A 183 -4.75 -12.26 12.11
C LEU A 183 -3.83 -11.79 10.99
N VAL A 184 -3.85 -12.49 9.85
CA VAL A 184 -2.94 -12.25 8.74
C VAL A 184 -3.70 -12.06 7.44
N GLU A 185 -3.62 -10.85 6.89
CA GLU A 185 -4.11 -10.59 5.53
C GLU A 185 -3.12 -11.20 4.53
N ASP A 186 -3.45 -12.39 4.01
CA ASP A 186 -2.57 -13.19 3.15
C ASP A 186 -2.60 -12.73 1.68
N SER A 187 -2.61 -11.41 1.48
CA SER A 187 -2.51 -10.81 0.14
C SER A 187 -1.10 -10.96 -0.40
N ASN A 188 -0.96 -11.60 -1.57
CA ASN A 188 0.31 -11.64 -2.28
C ASN A 188 0.68 -10.35 -3.03
N LYS A 189 -0.17 -9.31 -2.98
CA LYS A 189 0.01 -8.06 -3.74
C LYS A 189 0.35 -6.86 -2.86
N ASP A 190 -0.22 -6.80 -1.66
CA ASP A 190 -0.08 -5.65 -0.77
C ASP A 190 0.83 -6.01 0.42
N SER A 191 2.03 -5.43 0.43
CA SER A 191 3.01 -5.61 1.50
C SER A 191 2.85 -4.61 2.65
N PHE A 192 1.94 -3.64 2.55
CA PHE A 192 1.64 -2.72 3.66
C PHE A 192 0.46 -3.24 4.48
N TRP A 193 -0.69 -3.45 3.83
CA TRP A 193 -1.89 -3.96 4.52
C TRP A 193 -1.82 -5.45 4.79
N GLY A 194 -1.26 -6.23 3.83
CA GLY A 194 -1.04 -7.66 3.95
C GLY A 194 0.44 -8.06 4.04
N VAL A 195 0.69 -9.34 3.77
CA VAL A 195 2.03 -9.97 3.84
C VAL A 195 2.84 -9.86 2.55
N GLY A 196 2.25 -9.49 1.43
CA GLY A 196 2.93 -9.40 0.13
C GLY A 196 3.45 -10.73 -0.40
N ALA A 197 4.06 -10.71 -1.59
CA ALA A 197 4.50 -11.90 -2.30
C ALA A 197 5.62 -12.70 -1.59
N ASP A 198 6.44 -12.03 -0.77
CA ASP A 198 7.53 -12.66 -0.01
C ASP A 198 7.15 -13.00 1.44
N HIS A 199 5.88 -12.79 1.80
CA HIS A 199 5.32 -12.97 3.14
C HIS A 199 6.02 -12.16 4.24
N ARG A 200 6.68 -11.04 3.89
CA ARG A 200 7.38 -10.15 4.83
C ARG A 200 6.75 -8.76 4.94
N GLY A 201 5.57 -8.60 4.35
CA GLY A 201 4.76 -7.40 4.46
C GLY A 201 4.38 -7.06 5.90
N ARG A 202 3.97 -5.82 6.11
CA ARG A 202 3.69 -5.27 7.43
C ARG A 202 2.42 -5.82 8.06
N ASN A 203 1.50 -6.40 7.28
CA ASN A 203 0.23 -6.94 7.77
C ASN A 203 -0.54 -5.92 8.64
N GLU A 204 -0.58 -4.65 8.24
CA GLU A 204 -1.24 -3.59 9.03
C GLU A 204 -2.74 -3.81 9.17
N LEU A 205 -3.40 -4.50 8.23
CA LEU A 205 -4.83 -4.81 8.36
C LEU A 205 -5.09 -5.84 9.44
N GLY A 206 -4.29 -6.92 9.47
CA GLY A 206 -4.32 -7.92 10.53
C GLY A 206 -4.13 -7.29 11.91
N LYS A 207 -3.11 -6.42 12.06
CA LYS A 207 -2.87 -5.66 13.29
C LYS A 207 -4.05 -4.74 13.65
N ALA A 208 -4.67 -4.09 12.68
CA ALA A 208 -5.84 -3.23 12.90
C ALA A 208 -7.05 -4.02 13.42
N LEU A 209 -7.30 -5.22 12.88
CA LEU A 209 -8.33 -6.12 13.37
C LEU A 209 -8.04 -6.60 14.79
N GLU A 210 -6.79 -6.88 15.14
CA GLU A 210 -6.40 -7.24 16.51
C GLU A 210 -6.62 -6.08 17.50
N ARG A 211 -6.27 -4.84 17.12
CA ARG A 211 -6.57 -3.64 17.93
C ARG A 211 -8.08 -3.45 18.12
N LEU A 212 -8.86 -3.65 17.06
CA LEU A 212 -10.31 -3.60 17.12
C LEU A 212 -10.88 -4.68 18.05
N ARG A 213 -10.42 -5.92 17.92
CA ARG A 213 -10.81 -7.04 18.79
C ARG A 213 -10.56 -6.70 20.27
N ALA A 214 -9.36 -6.18 20.59
CA ALA A 214 -9.03 -5.75 21.93
C ALA A 214 -9.94 -4.63 22.46
N SER A 215 -10.26 -3.64 21.62
CA SER A 215 -11.17 -2.53 21.97
C SER A 215 -12.59 -3.03 22.24
N LEU A 216 -13.09 -3.96 21.42
CA LEU A 216 -14.43 -4.54 21.57
C LEU A 216 -14.57 -5.38 22.84
N LEU A 217 -13.51 -6.10 23.26
CA LEU A 217 -13.47 -6.86 24.50
C LEU A 217 -13.48 -5.95 25.75
N GLN A 218 -12.82 -4.79 25.67
CA GLN A 218 -12.81 -3.79 26.74
C GLN A 218 -14.12 -2.98 26.84
N GLY A 219 -15.03 -3.13 25.87
CA GLY A 219 -16.28 -2.38 25.83
C GLY A 219 -16.10 -0.91 25.41
N ASP A 220 -14.99 -0.57 24.76
CA ASP A 220 -14.72 0.77 24.27
C ASP A 220 -15.83 1.26 23.33
N LYS A 221 -16.05 2.57 23.28
CA LYS A 221 -17.08 3.21 22.44
C LYS A 221 -16.49 4.31 21.56
N LYS A 222 -15.28 4.11 21.06
CA LYS A 222 -14.39 5.13 20.47
C LYS A 222 -15.02 6.00 19.37
N TYR A 223 -15.95 5.45 18.58
CA TYR A 223 -16.62 6.19 17.51
C TYR A 223 -18.16 6.10 17.58
N ARG A 224 -18.72 6.06 18.80
CA ARG A 224 -20.16 6.34 18.95
C ARG A 224 -20.40 7.81 18.62
N ILE A 225 -21.30 8.05 17.66
CA ILE A 225 -21.89 9.37 17.36
C ILE A 225 -23.24 9.41 18.07
#